data_AF-A0AAJ2H009-F1
#
_entry.id   AF-A0AAJ2H009-F1
#
_cell.length_a   1.000
_cell.length_b   1.000
_cell.length_c   1.000
_cell.angle_alpha   90.00
_cell.angle_beta   90.00
_cell.angle_gamma   90.00
#
_symmetry.space_group_name_H-M   'P 1'
#
loop_
_entity.id
_entity.type
_entity.pdbx_description
1 polymer ?
#
loop_
_entity_poly.entity_id
_entity_poly.type
_entity_poly.pdbx_seq_one_letter_code
_entity_poly.pdbx_strand_id
1 'polypeptide(L)'
;RMAFYKDPDALETQEWQEAFDAVIAQVGLDRAAFLLKALYQQAIARHVPIQRLNTPYFNTIAVDEEEGLPGDAYMERRIRALIRWNALAMVLRANQNQDDLGGHLATFA
;
A
#
# COMPACT_ATOMS: atom_id res chain seq x y z
N ARG A 1 -1.58 -19.69 0.70
CA ARG A 1 -1.10 -21.01 1.18
C ARG A 1 0.30 -20.79 1.77
N MET A 2 0.48 -20.90 3.10
CA MET A 2 1.79 -20.77 3.76
C MET A 2 2.68 -21.95 3.38
N ALA A 3 3.33 -21.87 2.22
CA ALA A 3 4.08 -22.96 1.60
C ALA A 3 5.37 -23.37 2.36
N PHE A 4 5.71 -22.71 3.47
CA PHE A 4 6.99 -22.84 4.16
C PHE A 4 6.90 -23.40 5.59
N TYR A 5 5.69 -23.61 6.14
CA TYR A 5 5.51 -24.24 7.45
C TYR A 5 4.74 -25.55 7.28
N LYS A 6 5.35 -26.68 7.67
CA LYS A 6 4.64 -27.95 7.75
C LYS A 6 3.87 -27.94 9.07
N ASP A 7 2.60 -27.54 8.98
CA ASP A 7 1.71 -27.44 10.13
C ASP A 7 1.54 -28.82 10.80
N PRO A 8 2.05 -29.02 12.03
CA PRO A 8 1.92 -30.29 12.73
C PRO A 8 0.51 -30.50 13.31
N ASP A 9 -0.26 -29.43 13.52
CA ASP A 9 -1.63 -29.47 14.06
C ASP A 9 -2.55 -28.51 13.29
N ALA A 10 -3.05 -29.01 12.16
CA ALA A 10 -3.97 -28.26 11.31
C ALA A 10 -5.32 -27.99 11.98
N LEU A 11 -5.72 -28.78 12.98
CA LEU A 11 -6.99 -28.59 13.69
C LEU A 11 -6.88 -27.37 14.61
N GLU A 12 -5.83 -27.28 15.42
CA GLU A 12 -5.58 -26.10 16.26
C GLU A 12 -5.50 -24.83 15.39
N THR A 13 -4.75 -24.87 14.29
CA THR A 13 -4.65 -23.74 13.35
C THR A 13 -6.03 -23.32 12.81
N GLN A 14 -6.90 -24.29 12.49
CA GLN A 14 -8.26 -24.01 12.04
C GLN A 14 -9.12 -23.39 13.15
N GLU A 15 -9.06 -23.90 14.36
CA GLU A 15 -9.80 -23.36 15.52
C GLU A 15 -9.42 -21.89 15.80
N TRP A 16 -8.14 -21.54 15.70
CA TRP A 16 -7.69 -20.15 15.83
C TRP A 16 -8.19 -19.23 14.71
N GLN A 17 -8.24 -19.73 13.46
CA GLN A 17 -8.79 -18.99 12.32
C GLN A 17 -10.30 -18.77 12.50
N GLU A 18 -11.04 -19.81 12.86
CA GLU A 18 -12.48 -19.73 13.11
C GLU A 18 -12.81 -18.80 14.29
N ALA A 19 -12.00 -18.83 15.36
CA ALA A 19 -12.15 -17.91 16.48
C ALA A 19 -11.92 -16.45 16.06
N PHE A 20 -10.93 -16.20 15.20
CA PHE A 20 -10.66 -14.87 14.68
C PHE A 20 -11.79 -14.37 13.76
N ASP A 21 -12.28 -15.22 12.86
CA ASP A 21 -13.43 -14.92 11.99
C ASP A 21 -14.70 -14.66 12.80
N ALA A 22 -14.93 -15.41 13.88
CA ALA A 22 -16.04 -15.17 14.79
C ALA A 22 -15.95 -13.79 15.47
N VAL A 23 -14.76 -13.32 15.83
CA VAL A 23 -14.59 -11.96 16.39
C VAL A 23 -14.93 -10.90 15.34
N ILE A 24 -14.48 -11.08 14.09
CA ILE A 24 -14.83 -10.16 13.00
C ILE A 24 -16.35 -10.11 12.81
N ALA A 25 -17.00 -11.27 12.75
CA ALA A 25 -18.44 -11.37 12.51
C ALA A 25 -19.30 -10.83 13.66
N GLN A 26 -18.90 -11.06 14.91
CA GLN A 26 -19.72 -10.71 16.08
C GLN A 26 -19.40 -9.34 16.68
N VAL A 27 -18.16 -8.86 16.55
CA VAL A 27 -17.69 -7.63 17.22
C VAL A 27 -17.20 -6.57 16.23
N GLY A 28 -16.62 -6.99 15.10
CA GLY A 28 -16.18 -6.10 14.03
C GLY A 28 -14.66 -5.96 13.88
N LEU A 29 -14.27 -5.27 12.80
CA LEU A 29 -12.89 -5.16 12.33
C LEU A 29 -11.96 -4.45 13.32
N ASP A 30 -12.43 -3.41 14.01
CA ASP A 30 -11.61 -2.67 14.98
C ASP A 30 -11.15 -3.57 16.13
N ARG A 31 -12.02 -4.45 16.63
CA ARG A 31 -11.67 -5.39 17.69
C ARG A 31 -10.69 -6.45 17.19
N ALA A 32 -10.91 -6.97 16.00
CA ALA A 32 -10.01 -7.95 15.38
C ALA A 32 -8.60 -7.35 15.17
N ALA A 33 -8.52 -6.11 14.67
CA ALA A 33 -7.26 -5.39 14.51
C ALA A 33 -6.54 -5.18 15.85
N PHE A 34 -7.27 -4.81 16.91
CA PHE A 34 -6.72 -4.70 18.25
C PHE A 34 -6.15 -6.03 18.76
N LEU A 35 -6.88 -7.14 18.60
CA LEU A 35 -6.43 -8.47 19.05
C LEU A 35 -5.16 -8.92 18.32
N LEU A 36 -5.09 -8.75 17.00
CA LEU A 36 -3.88 -9.07 16.23
C LEU A 36 -2.69 -8.24 16.71
N LYS A 37 -2.88 -6.94 16.96
CA LYS A 37 -1.83 -6.07 17.48
C LYS A 37 -1.34 -6.52 18.86
N ALA A 38 -2.24 -6.90 19.76
CA ALA A 38 -1.89 -7.39 21.09
C ALA A 38 -1.10 -8.72 21.02
N LEU A 39 -1.57 -9.68 20.21
CA LEU A 39 -0.88 -10.95 19.99
C LEU A 39 0.52 -10.74 19.37
N TYR A 40 0.61 -9.84 18.39
CA TYR A 40 1.87 -9.46 17.76
C TYR A 40 2.87 -8.85 18.76
N GLN A 41 2.40 -7.93 19.62
CA GLN A 41 3.22 -7.35 20.68
C GLN A 41 3.71 -8.42 21.67
N GLN A 42 2.85 -9.35 22.06
CA GLN A 42 3.22 -10.47 22.92
C GLN A 42 4.24 -11.39 22.26
N ALA A 43 4.11 -11.66 20.95
CA ALA A 43 5.04 -12.46 20.18
C ALA A 43 6.43 -11.78 20.09
N ILE A 44 6.49 -10.46 19.86
CA ILE A 44 7.75 -9.69 19.93
C ILE A 44 8.37 -9.79 21.32
N ALA A 45 7.59 -9.58 22.38
CA ALA A 45 8.07 -9.62 23.76
C ALA A 45 8.63 -11.00 24.14
N ARG A 46 8.16 -12.06 23.47
CA ARG A 46 8.66 -13.44 23.63
C ARG A 46 9.70 -13.84 22.59
N HIS A 47 10.22 -12.89 21.81
CA HIS A 47 11.21 -13.12 20.76
C HIS A 47 10.80 -14.17 19.72
N VAL A 48 9.50 -14.31 19.46
CA VAL A 48 9.00 -15.17 18.37
C VAL A 48 9.44 -14.55 17.04
N PRO A 49 10.09 -15.32 16.15
CA PRO A 49 10.58 -14.80 14.87
C PRO A 49 9.42 -14.56 13.91
N ILE A 50 8.92 -13.33 13.88
CA ILE A 50 7.81 -12.90 13.03
C ILE A 50 8.25 -11.77 12.10
N GLN A 51 7.88 -11.85 10.82
CA GLN A 51 8.01 -10.72 9.91
C GLN A 51 6.98 -9.65 10.30
N ARG A 52 7.32 -8.37 10.12
CA ARG A 52 6.39 -7.28 10.44
C ARG A 52 5.08 -7.49 9.69
N LEU A 53 3.96 -7.37 10.42
CA LEU A 53 2.63 -7.20 9.82
C LEU A 53 2.60 -5.81 9.18
N ASN A 54 3.24 -5.66 8.02
CA ASN A 54 3.07 -4.46 7.22
C ASN A 54 1.66 -4.49 6.64
N THR A 55 1.06 -3.32 6.43
CA THR A 55 -0.10 -3.20 5.54
C THR A 55 0.24 -3.95 4.24
N PRO A 56 -0.65 -4.81 3.73
CA PRO A 56 -0.29 -5.58 2.56
C PRO A 56 -0.05 -4.61 1.40
N TYR A 57 0.78 -5.02 0.44
CA TYR A 57 1.23 -4.16 -0.65
C TYR A 57 0.14 -4.01 -1.73
N PHE A 58 -0.98 -3.40 -1.35
CA PHE A 58 -2.12 -3.02 -2.17
C PHE A 58 -2.65 -1.65 -1.73
N ASN A 59 -3.54 -1.04 -2.51
CA ASN A 59 -4.15 0.25 -2.18
C ASN A 59 -4.99 0.13 -0.90
N THR A 60 -4.76 1.02 0.07
CA THR A 60 -5.48 1.03 1.35
C THR A 60 -7.00 1.18 1.20
N ILE A 61 -7.47 1.85 0.15
CA ILE A 61 -8.90 2.08 -0.16
C ILE A 61 -9.31 1.06 -1.23
N ALA A 62 -10.38 0.30 -0.98
CA ALA A 62 -10.90 -0.67 -1.94
C ALA A 62 -11.71 0.04 -3.04
N VAL A 63 -11.85 -0.60 -4.21
CA VAL A 63 -12.51 0.01 -5.39
C VAL A 63 -13.98 0.38 -5.12
N ASP A 64 -14.66 -0.35 -4.25
CA ASP A 64 -16.04 -0.09 -3.82
C ASP A 64 -16.15 1.02 -2.76
N GLU A 65 -15.04 1.40 -2.13
CA GLU A 65 -14.92 2.52 -1.19
C GLU A 65 -14.33 3.77 -1.85
N GLU A 66 -13.88 3.69 -3.11
CA GLU A 66 -13.34 4.81 -3.86
C GLU A 66 -14.44 5.85 -4.17
N GLU A 67 -14.21 7.10 -3.78
CA GLU A 67 -15.05 8.21 -4.24
C GLU A 67 -14.82 8.50 -5.73
N GLY A 68 -15.88 8.91 -6.43
CA GLY A 68 -15.77 9.34 -7.83
C GLY A 68 -14.88 10.58 -7.96
N LEU A 69 -14.00 10.59 -8.97
CA LEU A 69 -13.11 11.72 -9.20
C LEU A 69 -13.92 13.01 -9.45
N PRO A 70 -13.74 14.06 -8.64
CA PRO A 70 -14.40 15.33 -8.91
C PRO A 70 -13.75 16.01 -10.11
N GLY A 71 -14.57 16.46 -11.07
CA GLY A 71 -14.11 17.23 -12.24
C GLY A 71 -14.10 16.46 -13.56
N ASP A 72 -13.46 17.02 -14.58
CA ASP A 72 -13.34 16.44 -15.92
C ASP A 72 -11.96 15.82 -16.12
N ALA A 73 -11.89 14.49 -16.02
CA ALA A 73 -10.66 13.71 -16.20
C ALA A 73 -10.00 13.93 -17.58
N TYR A 74 -10.78 14.21 -18.63
CA TYR A 74 -10.23 14.48 -19.96
C TYR A 74 -9.56 15.85 -20.02
N MET A 75 -10.20 16.87 -19.43
CA MET A 75 -9.63 18.21 -19.29
C MET A 75 -8.35 18.16 -18.46
N GLU A 76 -8.37 17.53 -17.30
CA GLU A 76 -7.20 17.40 -16.43
C GLU A 76 -6.04 16.67 -17.12
N ARG A 77 -6.34 15.58 -17.84
CA ARG A 77 -5.33 14.86 -18.64
C ARG A 77 -4.69 15.77 -19.68
N ARG A 78 -5.48 16.59 -20.38
CA ARG A 78 -4.97 17.55 -21.37
C ARG A 78 -4.08 18.60 -20.73
N ILE A 79 -4.49 19.17 -19.59
CA ILE A 79 -3.69 20.16 -18.85
C ILE A 79 -2.37 19.54 -18.38
N ARG A 80 -2.42 18.34 -17.76
CA ARG A 80 -1.22 17.63 -17.30
C ARG A 80 -0.24 17.32 -18.43
N ALA A 81 -0.74 16.96 -19.61
CA ALA A 81 0.10 16.74 -20.79
C ALA A 81 0.82 18.02 -21.25
N LEU A 82 0.12 19.16 -21.29
CA LEU A 82 0.72 20.45 -21.64
C LEU A 82 1.79 20.87 -20.61
N ILE A 83 1.54 20.67 -19.33
CA ILE A 83 2.51 20.96 -18.26
C ILE A 83 3.77 20.10 -18.42
N ARG A 84 3.63 18.78 -18.66
CA ARG A 84 4.75 17.87 -18.91
C ARG A 84 5.57 18.28 -20.14
N TRP A 85 4.89 18.67 -21.22
CA TRP A 85 5.58 19.14 -22.43
C TRP A 85 6.38 20.42 -22.17
N ASN A 86 5.79 21.38 -21.46
CA ASN A 86 6.47 22.63 -21.14
C ASN A 86 7.69 22.39 -20.23
N ALA A 87 7.57 21.52 -19.23
CA ALA A 87 8.68 21.14 -18.36
C ALA A 87 9.83 20.49 -19.16
N LEU A 88 9.50 19.57 -20.07
CA LEU A 88 10.49 18.96 -20.98
C LEU A 88 11.18 20.03 -21.84
N ALA A 89 10.39 20.91 -22.47
CA ALA A 89 10.92 21.95 -23.34
C ALA A 89 11.84 22.93 -22.60
N MET A 90 11.51 23.29 -21.35
CA MET A 90 12.34 24.16 -20.51
C MET A 90 13.70 23.51 -20.21
N VAL A 91 13.72 22.25 -19.77
CA VAL A 91 14.96 21.55 -19.42
C VAL A 91 15.82 21.30 -20.66
N LEU A 92 15.21 20.90 -21.78
CA LEU A 92 15.95 20.72 -23.03
C LEU A 92 16.56 22.02 -23.53
N ARG A 93 15.84 23.14 -23.44
CA ARG A 93 16.38 24.47 -23.81
C ARG A 93 17.54 24.88 -22.92
N ALA A 94 17.44 24.66 -21.60
CA ALA A 94 18.52 24.95 -20.67
C ALA A 94 19.78 24.13 -20.98
N ASN A 95 19.62 22.84 -21.30
CA ASN A 95 20.73 21.94 -21.64
C ASN A 95 21.32 22.17 -23.04
N GLN A 96 20.66 22.96 -23.92
CA GLN A 96 21.25 23.37 -25.19
C GLN A 96 22.28 24.49 -25.02
N ASN A 97 22.21 25.25 -23.93
CA ASN A 97 23.22 26.25 -23.58
C ASN A 97 24.41 25.53 -22.92
N GLN A 98 25.63 25.92 -23.25
CA GLN A 98 26.87 25.27 -22.75
C GLN A 98 27.14 25.48 -21.25
N ASP A 99 26.18 26.04 -20.51
CA ASP A 99 26.29 26.42 -19.11
C ASP A 99 26.08 25.25 -18.12
N ASP A 100 26.04 24.02 -18.62
CA ASP A 100 25.95 22.76 -17.85
C ASP A 100 24.91 22.79 -16.71
N LEU A 101 23.74 23.38 -17.00
CA LEU A 101 22.69 23.69 -16.01
C LEU A 101 21.99 22.44 -15.44
N GLY A 102 21.95 21.33 -16.19
CA GLY A 102 21.33 20.06 -15.79
C GLY A 102 19.79 20.07 -15.71
N GLY A 103 19.20 19.00 -15.16
CA GLY A 103 17.75 18.90 -14.88
C GLY A 103 17.19 17.47 -14.94
N HIS A 104 16.44 17.05 -13.92
CA HIS A 104 15.83 15.71 -13.85
C HIS A 104 14.45 15.67 -14.50
N LEU A 105 14.35 15.01 -15.65
CA LEU A 105 13.07 14.76 -16.34
C LEU A 105 12.30 13.57 -15.73
N ALA A 106 13.03 12.54 -15.30
CA ALA A 106 12.43 11.28 -14.85
C ALA A 106 11.59 11.43 -13.58
N THR A 107 11.95 12.36 -12.69
CA THR A 107 11.24 12.59 -11.43
C THR A 107 9.89 13.30 -11.62
N PHE A 108 9.69 14.01 -12.73
CA PHE A 108 8.46 14.76 -13.03
C PHE A 108 7.52 14.05 -14.02
N ALA A 109 8.03 13.05 -14.74
CA ALA A 109 7.31 12.36 -15.82
C ALA A 109 6.01 11.70 -15.34
#